data_AF-A0A4V2XKU8-F1
#
_entry.id   AF-A0A4V2XKU8-F1
#
_cell.length_a   1.000
_cell.length_b   1.000
_cell.length_c   1.000
_cell.angle_alpha   90.00
_cell.angle_beta   90.00
_cell.angle_gamma   90.00
#
_symmetry.space_group_name_H-M   'P 1'
#
loop_
_entity.id
_entity.type
_entity.pdbx_description
1 polymer ?
#
loop_
_entity_poly.entity_id
_entity_poly.type
_entity_poly.pdbx_seq_one_letter_code
_entity_poly.pdbx_strand_id
1 'polypeptide(L)'
;MQRFLVRVGKAAAWVISTGAAVGVAWLGVHAVLGAASEPPRAVQVSDDDSDGPPEASSTRRPRPPDAHESSESSMESGTSGVETVSTAGGEVVLLIGPDSAELISAIPRPGWEVRTREQEGLIRVMFTDEEGREASVTVLCVWRDAAPEIQTYRG
;
A
#
# COMPACT_ATOMS: atom_id res chain seq x y z
N MET A 1 50.70 -30.72 5.24
CA MET A 1 50.43 -29.71 4.19
C MET A 1 49.13 -29.94 3.39
N GLN A 2 48.71 -31.17 3.05
CA GLN A 2 47.51 -31.43 2.23
C GLN A 2 46.17 -30.90 2.79
N ARG A 3 45.99 -30.83 4.12
CA ARG A 3 44.71 -30.42 4.75
C ARG A 3 44.40 -28.92 4.59
N PHE A 4 45.40 -28.08 4.32
CA PHE A 4 45.20 -26.65 4.08
C PHE A 4 44.73 -26.37 2.65
N LEU A 5 45.26 -27.08 1.65
CA LEU A 5 44.81 -26.94 0.25
C LEU A 5 43.31 -27.26 0.09
N VAL A 6 42.84 -28.32 0.75
CA VAL A 6 41.43 -28.73 0.67
C VAL A 6 40.50 -27.70 1.31
N ARG A 7 40.93 -27.05 2.40
CA ARG A 7 40.15 -25.99 3.06
C ARG A 7 40.06 -24.72 2.22
N VAL A 8 41.16 -24.32 1.58
CA VAL A 8 41.19 -23.15 0.68
C VAL A 8 40.33 -23.41 -0.57
N GLY A 9 40.41 -24.60 -1.17
CA GLY A 9 39.59 -24.95 -2.34
C GLY A 9 38.09 -24.92 -2.05
N LYS A 10 37.67 -25.38 -0.86
CA LYS A 10 36.26 -25.39 -0.45
C LYS A 10 35.71 -23.99 -0.17
N ALA A 11 36.53 -23.08 0.35
CA ALA A 11 36.19 -21.67 0.50
C ALA A 11 36.10 -20.96 -0.85
N ALA A 12 37.04 -21.22 -1.76
CA ALA A 12 37.03 -20.64 -3.11
C ALA A 12 35.81 -21.07 -3.92
N ALA A 13 35.45 -22.36 -3.87
CA ALA A 13 34.25 -22.88 -4.52
C ALA A 13 32.96 -22.23 -3.98
N TRP A 14 32.90 -21.96 -2.67
CA TRP A 14 31.75 -21.28 -2.06
C TRP A 14 31.61 -19.83 -2.54
N VAL A 15 32.72 -19.08 -2.63
CA VAL A 15 32.72 -17.70 -3.14
C VAL A 15 32.29 -17.64 -4.62
N ILE A 16 32.80 -18.57 -5.44
CA ILE A 16 32.43 -18.64 -6.86
C ILE A 16 30.92 -18.91 -7.02
N SER A 17 30.37 -19.84 -6.23
CA SER A 17 28.95 -20.19 -6.28
C SER A 17 28.05 -18.98 -5.99
N THR A 18 28.35 -18.23 -4.92
CA THR A 18 27.56 -17.04 -4.56
C THR A 18 27.72 -15.92 -5.58
N GLY A 19 28.92 -15.71 -6.10
CA GLY A 19 29.16 -14.73 -7.17
C GLY A 19 28.35 -15.03 -8.42
N ALA A 20 28.29 -16.31 -8.83
CA ALA A 20 27.50 -16.73 -9.98
C ALA A 20 26.00 -16.51 -9.74
N ALA A 21 25.48 -16.85 -8.56
CA ALA A 21 24.06 -16.65 -8.22
C ALA A 21 23.65 -15.17 -8.27
N VAL A 22 24.47 -14.28 -7.69
CA VAL A 22 24.22 -12.83 -7.73
C VAL A 22 24.28 -12.29 -9.17
N GLY A 23 25.23 -12.77 -9.98
CA GLY A 23 25.33 -12.39 -11.39
C GLY A 23 24.08 -12.78 -12.20
N VAL A 24 23.54 -13.98 -12.00
CA VAL A 24 22.31 -14.43 -12.66
C VAL A 24 21.10 -13.63 -12.17
N ALA A 25 20.97 -13.36 -10.87
CA ALA A 25 19.89 -12.55 -10.32
C ALA A 25 19.92 -11.11 -10.88
N TRP A 26 21.11 -10.51 -10.96
CA TRP A 26 21.32 -9.19 -11.55
C TRP A 26 20.92 -9.15 -13.04
N LEU A 27 21.37 -10.12 -13.85
CA LEU A 27 21.02 -10.19 -15.26
C LEU A 27 19.52 -10.41 -15.48
N GLY A 28 18.87 -11.20 -14.63
CA GLY A 28 17.42 -11.42 -14.69
C GLY A 28 16.61 -10.14 -14.45
N VAL A 29 16.95 -9.38 -13.40
CA VAL A 29 16.30 -8.09 -13.11
C VAL A 29 16.54 -7.09 -14.24
N HIS A 30 17.77 -7.01 -14.75
CA HIS A 30 18.10 -6.06 -15.83
C HIS A 30 17.39 -6.42 -17.16
N ALA A 31 17.18 -7.70 -17.45
CA ALA A 31 16.43 -8.16 -18.63
C ALA A 31 14.93 -7.81 -18.53
N VAL A 32 14.30 -7.99 -17.37
CA VAL A 32 12.91 -7.59 -17.13
C VAL A 32 12.74 -6.08 -17.30
N LEU A 33 13.64 -5.28 -16.71
CA LEU A 33 13.58 -3.83 -16.82
C LEU A 33 13.82 -3.34 -18.25
N GLY A 34 14.71 -4.02 -19.01
CA GLY A 34 14.94 -3.70 -20.42
C GLY A 34 13.76 -4.05 -21.33
N ALA A 35 13.09 -5.19 -21.08
CA ALA A 35 11.97 -5.66 -21.89
C ALA A 35 10.64 -4.96 -21.58
N ALA A 36 10.45 -4.46 -20.35
CA ALA A 36 9.25 -3.72 -19.95
C ALA A 36 9.12 -2.37 -20.67
N SER A 37 10.19 -1.88 -21.30
CA SER A 37 10.19 -0.67 -22.11
C SER A 37 9.70 -0.92 -23.54
N GLU A 38 8.71 -1.79 -23.73
CA GLU A 38 8.01 -1.94 -25.01
C GLU A 38 6.82 -0.97 -25.03
N PRO A 39 6.83 0.07 -25.88
CA PRO A 39 5.72 1.02 -25.97
C PRO A 39 4.47 0.31 -26.51
N PRO A 40 3.27 0.59 -25.95
CA PRO A 40 2.05 -0.11 -26.34
C PRO A 40 1.78 0.09 -27.83
N ARG A 41 1.81 -1.02 -28.58
CA ARG A 41 1.40 -1.06 -29.98
C ARG A 41 -0.11 -0.86 -30.03
N ALA A 42 -0.55 0.28 -30.54
CA ALA A 42 -1.97 0.60 -30.69
C ALA A 42 -2.65 -0.43 -31.61
N VAL A 43 -3.41 -1.35 -31.02
CA VAL A 43 -4.38 -2.19 -31.73
C VAL A 43 -5.58 -1.30 -32.01
N GLN A 44 -5.82 -0.95 -33.27
CA GLN A 44 -7.03 -0.23 -33.65
C GLN A 44 -8.21 -1.19 -33.56
N VAL A 45 -9.08 -0.96 -32.57
CA VAL A 45 -10.40 -1.58 -32.49
C VAL A 45 -11.32 -0.70 -33.33
N SER A 46 -11.94 -1.27 -34.36
CA SER A 46 -12.98 -0.59 -35.12
C SER A 46 -14.23 -0.47 -34.24
N ASP A 47 -14.63 0.76 -33.93
CA ASP A 47 -15.88 1.07 -33.24
C ASP A 47 -17.08 0.77 -34.18
N ASP A 48 -17.93 -0.18 -33.77
CA ASP A 48 -19.26 -0.37 -34.36
C ASP A 48 -20.25 0.47 -33.56
N ASP A 49 -20.94 1.34 -34.28
CA ASP A 49 -21.86 2.38 -33.85
C ASP A 49 -23.07 1.78 -33.13
N SER A 50 -23.31 2.19 -31.88
CA SER A 50 -24.60 1.96 -31.21
C SER A 50 -24.93 3.14 -30.29
N ASP A 51 -25.59 4.09 -30.93
CA ASP A 51 -26.34 5.23 -30.42
C ASP A 51 -27.21 4.86 -29.19
N GLY A 52 -26.90 5.49 -28.06
CA GLY A 52 -27.71 5.46 -26.84
C GLY A 52 -27.41 6.71 -26.01
N PRO A 53 -28.40 7.54 -25.63
CA PRO A 53 -28.15 8.82 -24.98
C PRO A 53 -27.52 8.61 -23.59
N PRO A 54 -26.44 9.36 -23.22
CA PRO A 54 -25.81 9.21 -21.91
C PRO A 54 -26.73 9.75 -20.81
N GLU A 55 -27.10 8.87 -19.87
CA GLU A 55 -27.74 9.26 -18.62
C GLU A 55 -26.85 10.24 -17.85
N ALA A 56 -27.45 11.37 -17.46
CA ALA A 56 -26.80 12.47 -16.80
C ALA A 56 -26.12 12.03 -15.49
N SER A 57 -24.81 12.25 -15.42
CA SER A 57 -23.99 12.07 -14.22
C SER A 57 -24.51 12.98 -13.10
N SER A 58 -25.21 12.38 -12.12
CA SER A 58 -25.57 13.05 -10.87
C SER A 58 -24.29 13.35 -10.10
N THR A 59 -23.81 14.59 -10.19
CA THR A 59 -22.73 15.12 -9.37
C THR A 59 -23.17 15.14 -7.89
N ARG A 60 -23.02 14.01 -7.19
CA ARG A 60 -23.13 13.98 -5.73
C ARG A 60 -21.83 14.52 -5.17
N ARG A 61 -21.75 15.85 -5.08
CA ARG A 61 -20.73 16.54 -4.27
C ARG A 61 -20.85 16.00 -2.84
N PRO A 62 -19.82 15.33 -2.27
CA PRO A 62 -19.84 14.99 -0.86
C PRO A 62 -19.92 16.31 -0.10
N ARG A 63 -20.99 16.48 0.69
CA ARG A 63 -21.06 17.52 1.70
C ARG A 63 -19.94 17.21 2.70
N PRO A 64 -19.07 18.17 3.07
CA PRO A 64 -18.11 17.92 4.15
C PRO A 64 -18.93 17.58 5.40
N PRO A 65 -18.74 16.41 6.03
CA PRO A 65 -19.27 16.21 7.36
C PRO A 65 -18.43 17.08 8.30
N ASP A 66 -19.10 18.04 8.92
CA ASP A 66 -18.62 18.68 10.14
C ASP A 66 -18.22 17.59 11.15
N ALA A 67 -17.14 17.89 11.87
CA ALA A 67 -16.54 17.01 12.86
C ALA A 67 -17.58 16.50 13.88
N HIS A 68 -17.29 15.31 14.41
CA HIS A 68 -18.03 14.55 15.42
C HIS A 68 -19.13 13.66 14.86
N GLU A 69 -18.79 12.41 14.58
CA GLU A 69 -19.43 11.24 15.18
C GLU A 69 -18.61 10.02 14.78
N SER A 70 -18.08 9.30 15.78
CA SER A 70 -17.71 7.90 15.60
C SER A 70 -18.95 7.19 15.09
N SER A 71 -19.02 6.93 13.79
CA SER A 71 -20.07 6.08 13.25
C SER A 71 -19.73 4.66 13.68
N GLU A 72 -20.18 4.27 14.86
CA GLU A 72 -20.47 2.88 15.21
C GLU A 72 -21.47 2.35 14.17
N SER A 73 -20.97 1.91 13.02
CA SER A 73 -21.76 1.14 12.06
C SER A 73 -21.39 -0.32 12.22
N SER A 74 -22.10 -0.95 13.16
CA SER A 74 -22.53 -2.34 13.16
C SER A 74 -21.57 -3.36 12.54
N MET A 75 -20.93 -4.12 13.42
CA MET A 75 -20.40 -5.45 13.16
C MET A 75 -21.44 -6.32 12.44
N GLU A 76 -21.35 -6.42 11.12
CA GLU A 76 -21.83 -7.61 10.41
C GLU A 76 -20.68 -8.62 10.45
N SER A 77 -20.62 -9.37 11.56
CA SER A 77 -19.59 -10.40 11.77
C SER A 77 -19.61 -11.42 10.63
N GLY A 78 -18.63 -11.33 9.73
CA GLY A 78 -18.29 -12.37 8.76
C GLY A 78 -17.94 -11.87 7.36
N THR A 79 -18.27 -10.62 7.02
CA THR A 79 -18.01 -10.06 5.68
C THR A 79 -17.03 -8.90 5.76
N SER A 80 -16.06 -8.87 4.86
CA SER A 80 -15.13 -7.76 4.75
C SER A 80 -15.88 -6.44 4.48
N GLY A 81 -15.53 -5.38 5.21
CA GLY A 81 -16.14 -4.05 5.11
C GLY A 81 -15.09 -2.99 4.79
N VAL A 82 -15.50 -1.89 4.14
CA VAL A 82 -14.60 -0.75 3.89
C VAL A 82 -14.85 0.32 4.92
N GLU A 83 -13.80 0.74 5.64
CA GLU A 83 -13.84 1.81 6.62
C GLU A 83 -13.03 3.02 6.16
N THR A 84 -13.66 4.19 6.21
CA THR A 84 -13.03 5.47 5.87
C THR A 84 -12.85 6.30 7.13
N VAL A 85 -11.61 6.72 7.39
CA VAL A 85 -11.21 7.50 8.55
C VAL A 85 -10.78 8.89 8.09
N SER A 86 -11.61 9.89 8.34
CA SER A 86 -11.28 11.30 8.08
C SER A 86 -10.58 11.94 9.27
N THR A 87 -9.43 12.56 9.04
CA THR A 87 -8.64 13.22 10.08
C THR A 87 -8.25 14.65 9.69
N ALA A 88 -7.58 15.37 10.60
CA ALA A 88 -7.07 16.71 10.30
C ALA A 88 -5.96 16.69 9.23
N GLY A 89 -5.18 15.61 9.15
CA GLY A 89 -4.06 15.49 8.22
C GLY A 89 -4.39 14.81 6.89
N GLY A 90 -5.52 14.13 6.78
CA GLY A 90 -5.87 13.38 5.59
C GLY A 90 -7.02 12.40 5.80
N GLU A 91 -7.27 11.61 4.76
CA GLU A 91 -8.26 10.54 4.73
C GLU A 91 -7.56 9.20 4.56
N VAL A 92 -8.01 8.19 5.31
CA VAL A 92 -7.50 6.81 5.23
C VAL A 92 -8.67 5.90 4.90
N VAL A 93 -8.49 5.02 3.92
CA VAL A 93 -9.48 4.00 3.55
C VAL A 93 -8.88 2.62 3.77
N LEU A 94 -9.52 1.83 4.62
CA LEU A 94 -9.09 0.50 5.01
C LEU A 94 -10.16 -0.52 4.62
N LEU A 95 -9.74 -1.67 4.10
CA LEU A 95 -10.58 -2.84 4.01
C LEU A 95 -10.39 -3.66 5.29
N ILE A 96 -11.47 -3.83 6.05
CA ILE A 96 -11.50 -4.55 7.32
C ILE A 96 -12.08 -5.94 7.07
N GLY A 97 -11.25 -6.96 7.22
CA GLY A 97 -11.63 -8.36 7.24
C GLY A 97 -11.89 -8.87 8.66
N PRO A 98 -12.25 -10.16 8.81
CA PRO A 98 -12.55 -10.77 10.11
C PRO A 98 -11.33 -10.88 11.04
N ASP A 99 -10.13 -11.04 10.48
CA ASP A 99 -8.86 -11.22 11.22
C ASP A 99 -7.69 -10.46 10.60
N SER A 100 -7.94 -9.60 9.61
CA SER A 100 -6.92 -8.85 8.87
C SER A 100 -7.47 -7.55 8.32
N ALA A 101 -6.59 -6.59 8.06
CA ALA A 101 -6.94 -5.35 7.37
C ALA A 101 -5.96 -5.07 6.23
N GLU A 102 -6.43 -4.35 5.21
CA GLU A 102 -5.63 -3.89 4.08
C GLU A 102 -5.80 -2.38 3.89
N LEU A 103 -4.71 -1.66 3.64
CA LEU A 103 -4.75 -0.24 3.34
C LEU A 103 -5.06 -0.03 1.85
N ILE A 104 -6.23 0.52 1.55
CA ILE A 104 -6.64 0.80 0.16
C ILE A 104 -6.12 2.18 -0.29
N SER A 105 -6.23 3.19 0.58
CA SER A 105 -5.80 4.54 0.25
C SER A 105 -5.44 5.36 1.49
N ALA A 106 -4.52 6.30 1.32
CA ALA A 106 -4.18 7.31 2.32
C ALA A 106 -3.89 8.65 1.61
N ILE A 107 -4.86 9.56 1.61
CA ILE A 107 -4.80 10.82 0.89
C ILE A 107 -4.50 11.95 1.89
N PRO A 108 -3.32 12.60 1.83
CA PRO A 108 -3.03 13.73 2.70
C PRO A 108 -3.85 14.96 2.29
N ARG A 109 -4.17 15.81 3.27
CA ARG A 109 -4.62 17.18 2.98
C ARG A 109 -3.43 18.05 2.54
N PRO A 110 -3.66 19.16 1.82
CA PRO A 110 -2.60 20.09 1.45
C PRO A 110 -1.80 20.56 2.67
N GLY A 111 -0.47 20.60 2.56
CA GLY A 111 0.44 20.95 3.65
C GLY A 111 0.70 19.83 4.66
N TRP A 112 0.27 18.59 4.38
CA TRP A 112 0.56 17.42 5.17
C TRP A 112 1.31 16.37 4.34
N GLU A 113 2.34 15.78 4.93
CA GLU A 113 3.03 14.61 4.40
C GLU A 113 2.37 13.36 4.97
N VAL A 114 2.06 12.38 4.11
CA VAL A 114 1.59 11.06 4.55
C VAL A 114 2.75 10.05 4.56
N ARG A 115 2.82 9.25 5.61
CA ARG A 115 3.72 8.09 5.71
C ARG A 115 2.94 6.86 6.14
N THR A 116 2.95 5.85 5.28
CA THR A 116 2.31 4.56 5.52
C THR A 116 3.36 3.53 5.95
N ARG A 117 3.00 2.69 6.92
CA ARG A 117 3.80 1.55 7.34
C ARG A 117 2.87 0.37 7.61
N GLU A 118 3.09 -0.70 6.85
CA GLU A 118 2.31 -1.93 6.96
C GLU A 118 3.23 -3.06 7.43
N GLN A 119 2.77 -3.82 8.42
CA GLN A 119 3.46 -4.97 9.01
C GLN A 119 2.42 -6.05 9.33
N GLU A 120 2.88 -7.28 9.62
CA GLU A 120 1.98 -8.35 10.10
C GLU A 120 1.24 -7.89 11.36
N GLY A 121 -0.08 -7.80 11.28
CA GLY A 121 -0.94 -7.38 12.40
C GLY A 121 -1.04 -5.87 12.64
N LEU A 122 -0.48 -5.03 11.74
CA LEU A 122 -0.43 -3.59 11.96
C LEU A 122 -0.37 -2.78 10.65
N ILE A 123 -1.29 -1.84 10.50
CA ILE A 123 -1.20 -0.73 9.56
C ILE A 123 -1.09 0.57 10.34
N ARG A 124 -0.10 1.40 10.01
CA ARG A 124 0.06 2.74 10.57
C ARG A 124 0.11 3.76 9.44
N VAL A 125 -0.77 4.74 9.50
CA VAL A 125 -0.78 5.90 8.62
C VAL A 125 -0.53 7.14 9.45
N MET A 126 0.56 7.84 9.15
CA MET A 126 0.97 9.04 9.88
C MET A 126 0.90 10.23 8.94
N PHE A 127 0.19 11.27 9.34
CA PHE A 127 0.17 12.57 8.70
C PHE A 127 0.99 13.54 9.55
N THR A 128 1.93 14.23 8.94
CA THR A 128 2.76 15.26 9.58
C THR A 128 2.66 16.58 8.82
N ASP A 129 2.51 17.69 9.53
CA ASP A 129 2.49 19.03 8.92
C ASP A 129 3.83 19.31 8.21
N GLU A 130 3.80 19.58 6.90
CA GLU A 130 4.99 19.94 6.11
C GLU A 130 5.48 21.35 6.42
N GLU A 131 4.58 22.24 6.86
CA GLU A 131 4.86 23.64 7.19
C GLU A 131 5.58 23.82 8.54
N GLY A 132 5.90 22.74 9.26
CA GLY A 132 6.73 22.76 10.47
C GLY A 132 5.99 23.10 11.77
N ARG A 133 4.65 22.96 11.83
CA ARG A 133 3.86 23.20 13.07
C ARG A 133 3.90 22.05 14.08
N GLU A 134 4.76 21.05 13.90
CA GLU A 134 4.87 19.80 14.70
C GLU A 134 3.57 19.00 14.89
N ALA A 135 2.44 19.46 14.33
CA ALA A 135 1.17 18.79 14.41
C ALA A 135 1.26 17.44 13.67
N SER A 136 0.87 16.38 14.37
CA SER A 136 0.86 15.03 13.81
C SER A 136 -0.46 14.34 14.06
N VAL A 137 -0.89 13.52 13.11
CA VAL A 137 -2.05 12.65 13.26
C VAL A 137 -1.66 11.24 12.84
N THR A 138 -1.88 10.27 13.71
CA THR A 138 -1.59 8.86 13.42
C THR A 138 -2.86 8.04 13.48
N VAL A 139 -3.22 7.41 12.36
CA VAL A 139 -4.23 6.35 12.30
C VAL A 139 -3.50 5.01 12.44
N LEU A 140 -3.92 4.20 13.40
CA LEU A 140 -3.35 2.91 13.73
C LEU A 140 -4.44 1.85 13.61
N CYS A 141 -4.26 0.88 12.72
CA CYS A 141 -5.13 -0.28 12.61
C CYS A 141 -4.34 -1.52 13.06
N VAL A 142 -4.80 -2.21 14.11
CA VAL A 142 -4.11 -3.36 14.71
C VAL A 142 -5.00 -4.60 14.69
N TRP A 143 -4.42 -5.75 14.37
CA TRP A 143 -5.08 -7.05 14.46
C TRP A 143 -4.08 -8.11 14.94
N ARG A 144 -4.56 -9.07 15.75
CA ARG A 144 -3.72 -10.19 16.23
C ARG A 144 -4.48 -11.50 16.16
N ASP A 145 -5.56 -11.60 16.93
CA ASP A 145 -6.42 -12.80 17.04
C ASP A 145 -7.92 -12.42 16.98
N ALA A 146 -8.22 -11.22 16.52
CA ALA A 146 -9.55 -10.63 16.49
C ALA A 146 -9.69 -9.66 15.32
N ALA A 147 -10.92 -9.19 15.10
CA ALA A 147 -11.21 -8.16 14.12
C ALA A 147 -10.30 -6.94 14.30
N PRO A 148 -9.81 -6.33 13.21
CA PRO A 148 -8.94 -5.16 13.28
C PRO A 148 -9.58 -3.99 14.03
N GLU A 149 -8.82 -3.35 14.90
CA GLU A 149 -9.24 -2.18 15.65
C GLU A 149 -8.53 -0.94 15.12
N ILE A 150 -9.28 0.13 14.83
CA ILE A 150 -8.74 1.42 14.36
C ILE A 150 -8.72 2.44 15.50
N GLN A 151 -7.55 3.05 15.70
CA GLN A 151 -7.34 4.14 16.66
C GLN A 151 -6.72 5.35 15.97
N THR A 152 -7.14 6.56 16.36
CA THR A 152 -6.58 7.81 15.84
C THR A 152 -5.97 8.62 16.97
N TYR A 153 -4.68 8.92 16.86
CA TYR A 153 -3.93 9.74 17.79
C TYR A 153 -3.60 11.10 17.17
N ARG A 154 -3.60 12.14 18.00
CA ARG A 154 -3.12 13.48 17.63
C ARG A 154 -1.97 13.85 18.54
N GLY A 155 -0.90 14.37 17.95
CA GLY A 155 0.33 14.81 18.63
C GLY A 155 0.68 16.23 18.28
#